data_AF-A0A3S0R991-F1
#
_entry.id   AF-A0A3S0R991-F1
#
_cell.length_a   1.000
_cell.length_b   1.000
_cell.length_c   1.000
_cell.angle_alpha   90.00
_cell.angle_beta   90.00
_cell.angle_gamma   90.00
#
_symmetry.space_group_name_H-M   'P 1'
#
loop_
_entity.id
_entity.type
_entity.pdbx_description
1 polymer ?
#
loop_
_entity_poly.entity_id
_entity_poly.type
_entity_poly.pdbx_seq_one_letter_code
_entity_poly.pdbx_strand_id
1 'polypeptide(L)' 'MTTRMARVVRMGKLGGYAVLLGGAMLEIDGRMLWPSMDAVMEMVGRHGMTVASWVIDTGTVTG' A
#
# COMPACT_ATOMS: atom_id res chain seq x y z
N MET A 1 -19.34 0.69 -11.85
CA MET A 1 -18.51 1.39 -10.83
C MET A 1 -17.14 0.76 -10.88
N THR A 2 -16.11 1.49 -11.30
CA THR A 2 -14.75 0.97 -11.37
C THR A 2 -14.18 1.01 -9.96
N THR A 3 -14.17 -0.12 -9.26
CA THR A 3 -13.59 -0.21 -7.93
C THR A 3 -12.11 0.18 -8.03
N ARG A 4 -11.70 1.24 -7.34
CA ARG A 4 -10.29 1.67 -7.27
C ARG A 4 -9.52 0.66 -6.43
N MET A 5 -8.98 -0.35 -7.10
CA MET A 5 -8.21 -1.43 -6.48
C MET A 5 -6.75 -0.99 -6.31
N ALA A 6 -6.39 -0.69 -5.07
CA ALA A 6 -5.04 -0.33 -4.69
C ALA A 6 -4.20 -1.59 -4.41
N ARG A 7 -2.90 -1.56 -4.71
CA ARG A 7 -1.96 -2.64 -4.38
C ARG A 7 -1.07 -2.18 -3.24
N VAL A 8 -0.78 -3.07 -2.30
CA VAL A 8 0.14 -2.76 -1.20
C VAL A 8 1.53 -3.27 -1.53
N VAL A 9 2.51 -2.45 -1.23
CA VAL A 9 3.93 -2.76 -1.35
C VAL A 9 4.54 -2.75 0.04
N ARG A 10 5.12 -3.86 0.49
CA ARG A 10 5.97 -3.88 1.68
C ARG A 10 7.36 -3.39 1.26
N MET A 11 7.82 -2.31 1.88
CA MET A 11 9.05 -1.63 1.51
C MET A 11 10.23 -2.25 2.27
N GLY A 12 11.03 -3.08 1.59
CA GLY A 12 12.07 -3.88 2.24
C GLY A 12 13.13 -3.05 2.97
N LYS A 13 13.78 -2.12 2.25
CA LYS A 13 14.86 -1.29 2.82
C LYS A 13 14.37 -0.13 3.70
N LEU A 14 13.23 0.46 3.35
CA LEU A 14 12.68 1.60 4.07
C LEU A 14 11.87 1.19 5.31
N GLY A 15 11.41 -0.06 5.36
CA GLY A 15 10.40 -0.50 6.30
C GLY A 15 9.01 0.03 5.95
N GLY A 16 7.99 -0.60 6.53
CA GLY A 16 6.60 -0.18 6.33
C GLY A 16 6.00 -0.57 4.98
N TYR A 17 4.94 0.13 4.61
CA TYR A 17 4.06 -0.19 3.49
C TYR A 17 3.71 1.06 2.68
N ALA A 18 3.68 0.91 1.36
CA ALA A 18 3.20 1.92 0.42
C ALA A 18 1.98 1.40 -0.35
N VAL A 19 1.22 2.32 -0.93
CA VAL A 19 0.03 2.00 -1.72
C VAL A 19 0.24 2.46 -3.16
N LEU A 20 -0.06 1.57 -4.11
CA LEU A 20 -0.07 1.86 -5.54
C LEU A 20 -1.51 1.89 -6.06
N LEU A 21 -1.85 2.91 -6.87
CA LEU A 21 -3.10 2.98 -7.60
C LEU A 21 -2.81 3.28 -9.07
N GLY A 22 -3.27 2.42 -9.98
CA GLY A 22 -3.03 2.60 -11.42
C GLY A 22 -1.54 2.59 -11.81
N GLY A 23 -0.67 1.98 -11.00
CA GLY A 23 0.77 1.94 -11.22
C GLY A 23 1.56 3.11 -10.62
N ALA A 24 0.90 4.11 -10.03
CA ALA A 24 1.55 5.21 -9.34
C ALA A 24 1.49 5.04 -7.83
N MET A 25 2.53 5.50 -7.12
CA MET A 25 2.53 5.55 -5.65
C MET A 25 1.61 6.67 -5.18
N LEU A 26 0.75 6.33 -4.22
CA LEU A 26 -0.29 7.22 -3.75
C LEU A 26 0.19 7.96 -2.50
N GLU A 27 0.13 9.29 -2.56
CA GLU A 27 0.25 10.14 -1.38
C GLU A 27 -1.15 10.45 -0.85
N ILE A 28 -1.38 10.19 0.43
CA ILE A 28 -2.64 10.48 1.11
C ILE A 28 -2.32 11.20 2.41
N ASP A 29 -2.96 12.35 2.64
CA ASP A 29 -2.74 13.20 3.81
C ASP A 29 -1.25 13.56 4.02
N GLY A 30 -0.50 13.78 2.92
CA GLY A 30 0.93 14.07 2.95
C GLY A 30 1.82 12.88 3.30
N ARG A 31 1.28 11.66 3.32
CA ARG A 31 1.99 10.43 3.65
C ARG A 31 1.96 9.46 2.47
N MET A 32 3.13 8.92 2.13
CA MET A 32 3.28 7.85 1.13
C MET A 32 3.69 6.50 1.76
N LEU A 33 4.09 6.51 3.03
CA LEU A 33 4.60 5.34 3.74
C LEU A 33 3.91 5.19 5.10
N TRP A 34 3.39 3.99 5.35
CA TRP A 34 2.72 3.64 6.59
C TRP A 34 3.50 2.59 7.37
N PRO A 35 3.46 2.63 8.71
CA PRO A 35 4.27 1.73 9.53
C PRO A 35 3.74 0.28 9.55
N SER A 36 2.45 0.06 9.27
CA SER A 36 1.80 -1.25 9.34
C SER A 36 0.75 -1.45 8.24
N MET A 37 0.39 -2.71 7.99
CA MET A 37 -0.71 -3.06 7.09
C MET A 37 -2.05 -2.51 7.61
N ASP A 38 -2.30 -2.55 8.91
CA ASP A 38 -3.54 -2.02 9.49
C ASP A 38 -3.70 -0.52 9.21
N ALA A 39 -2.61 0.25 9.33
CA ALA A 39 -2.63 1.67 9.02
C ALA A 39 -2.92 1.94 7.53
N VAL A 40 -2.46 1.05 6.64
CA VAL A 40 -2.83 1.11 5.22
C VAL A 40 -4.30 0.78 5.01
N MET A 41 -4.80 -0.31 5.60
CA MET A 41 -6.19 -0.75 5.44
C MET A 41 -7.17 0.30 5.96
N GLU A 42 -6.88 0.91 7.11
CA GLU A 42 -7.67 2.00 7.67
C GLU A 42 -7.70 3.21 6.72
N MET A 43 -6.53 3.63 6.23
CA MET A 43 -6.41 4.79 5.35
C MET A 43 -7.11 4.56 4.00
N VAL A 44 -6.92 3.39 3.39
CA VAL A 44 -7.56 3.01 2.12
C VAL A 44 -9.08 2.97 2.29
N GLY A 45 -9.56 2.38 3.40
CA GLY A 45 -10.98 2.31 3.73
C GLY A 45 -11.63 3.68 3.89
N ARG A 46 -10.95 4.61 4.59
CA ARG A 46 -11.39 6.01 4.73
C ARG A 46 -11.58 6.72 3.38
N HIS A 47 -10.82 6.31 2.36
CA HIS A 47 -10.86 6.90 1.02
C HIS A 47 -11.74 6.12 0.02
N GLY A 48 -12.53 5.15 0.49
CA GLY A 48 -13.46 4.39 -0.34
C GLY A 48 -12.75 3.50 -1.38
N MET A 49 -11.49 3.15 -1.13
CA MET A 49 -10.72 2.25 -1.97
C MET A 49 -10.77 0.82 -1.42
N THR A 50 -10.42 -0.15 -2.26
CA THR A 50 -10.20 -1.53 -1.82
C THR A 50 -8.77 -1.94 -2.12
N VAL A 51 -8.26 -2.88 -1.33
CA VAL A 51 -6.91 -3.40 -1.51
C VAL A 51 -6.95 -4.73 -2.25
N ALA A 52 -5.96 -4.98 -3.10
CA ALA A 52 -5.69 -6.29 -3.64
C ALA A 52 -5.45 -7.33 -2.52
N SER A 53 -5.82 -8.59 -2.76
CA SER A 53 -5.65 -9.68 -1.80
C SER A 53 -4.19 -10.11 -1.58
N TRP A 54 -3.25 -9.53 -2.32
CA TRP A 54 -1.83 -9.88 -2.31
C TRP A 54 -0.97 -8.62 -2.13
N VAL A 55 0.21 -8.83 -1.56
CA VAL A 55 1.17 -7.79 -1.23
C VAL A 55 2.41 -7.97 -2.09
N ILE A 56 2.92 -6.88 -2.66
CA ILE A 56 4.23 -6.86 -3.31
C ILE A 56 5.27 -6.75 -2.21
N ASP A 57 6.02 -7.81 -1.94
CA ASP A 57 7.16 -7.74 -1.02
C ASP A 57 8.42 -7.35 -1.80
N THR A 58 9.02 -6.21 -1.45
CA THR A 58 10.29 -5.73 -2.04
C THR A 58 11.49 -6.00 -1.13
N GLY A 59 11.27 -6.73 -0.03
CA GLY A 59 12.33 -7.31 0.79
C GLY A 59 13.26 -8.17 -0.07
N THR A 60 14.54 -8.11 0.24
CA THR A 60 15.50 -9.06 -0.34
C THR A 60 15.14 -10.45 0.15
N VAL A 61 14.97 -11.39 -0.77
CA VAL A 61 14.92 -12.82 -0.43
C VAL A 61 16.35 -13.22 -0.03
N THR A 62 16.63 -13.25 1.26
CA THR A 62 17.86 -13.87 1.76
C THR A 62 17.62 -15.39 1.77
N GLY A 63 18.14 -16.07 0.76
CA GLY A 63 18.28 -17.53 0.75
C GLY A 63 19.53 -17.97 1.48
#